data_AF-A0A7C9AL29-F1
#
_entry.id   AF-A0A7C9AL29-F1
#
_cell.length_a   1.000
_cell.length_b   1.000
_cell.length_c   1.000
_cell.angle_alpha   90.00
_cell.angle_beta   90.00
_cell.angle_gamma   90.00
#
_symmetry.space_group_name_H-M   'P 1'
#
loop_
_entity.id
_entity.type
_entity.pdbx_description
1 polymer ?
#
loop_
_entity_poly.entity_id
_entity_poly.type
_entity_poly.pdbx_seq_one_letter_code
_entity_poly.pdbx_strand_id
1 'polypeptide(L)'
;ILRKAGAQIGEPVMQVFNGQEVEVWPRIVWKPKWAVIFSDVKRKLEGSCSVTQRSSMVIKGCNIFIDGLSLDGALVVGAIDEAEVRVEGSVQNKGWVLENVDYKDTSHPEEIRIRGFKINRIEQLEGNFGEPGKYTLKP
;
A
#
# COMPACT_ATOMS: atom_id res chain seq x y z
N ILE A 1 -10.44 7.92 0.35
CA ILE A 1 -9.94 8.87 1.37
C ILE A 1 -8.74 9.66 0.85
N LEU A 2 -7.66 9.02 0.41
CA LEU A 2 -6.46 9.70 -0.10
C LEU A 2 -6.72 10.67 -1.27
N ARG A 3 -7.57 10.31 -2.24
CA ARG A 3 -8.02 11.26 -3.29
C ARG A 3 -8.64 12.54 -2.74
N LYS A 4 -9.49 12.41 -1.70
CA LYS A 4 -10.10 13.58 -1.02
C LYS A 4 -9.07 14.42 -0.25
N ALA A 5 -7.95 13.82 0.14
CA ALA A 5 -6.83 14.51 0.78
C ALA A 5 -5.85 15.14 -0.22
N GLY A 6 -6.06 14.98 -1.53
CA GLY A 6 -5.25 15.59 -2.58
C GLY A 6 -4.27 14.65 -3.29
N ALA A 7 -4.17 13.37 -2.89
CA ALA A 7 -3.32 12.41 -3.59
C ALA A 7 -3.94 11.99 -4.93
N GLN A 8 -3.10 11.86 -5.95
CA GLN A 8 -3.45 11.24 -7.23
C GLN A 8 -3.40 9.72 -7.08
N ILE A 9 -4.53 9.05 -7.19
CA ILE A 9 -4.60 7.58 -7.05
C ILE A 9 -5.10 7.00 -8.37
N GLY A 10 -4.37 6.05 -8.95
CA GLY A 10 -4.74 5.38 -10.20
C GLY A 10 -6.16 4.82 -10.18
N GLU A 11 -6.85 4.90 -11.32
CA GLU A 11 -8.19 4.34 -11.49
C GLU A 11 -8.16 2.81 -11.42
N PRO A 12 -9.27 2.15 -11.03
CA PRO A 12 -9.34 0.70 -11.01
C PRO A 12 -9.24 0.11 -12.42
N VAL A 13 -8.86 -1.16 -12.49
CA VAL A 13 -9.00 -1.99 -13.71
C VAL A 13 -9.94 -3.15 -13.44
N MET A 14 -10.73 -3.54 -14.43
CA MET A 14 -11.55 -4.75 -14.33
C MET A 14 -10.66 -5.99 -14.39
N GLN A 15 -10.87 -6.93 -13.47
CA GLN A 15 -10.28 -8.26 -13.51
C GLN A 15 -11.34 -9.32 -13.23
N VAL A 16 -11.09 -10.54 -13.69
CA VAL A 16 -11.98 -11.68 -13.48
C VAL A 16 -11.33 -12.66 -12.52
N PHE A 17 -11.97 -12.91 -11.39
CA PHE A 17 -11.59 -13.95 -10.42
C PHE A 17 -12.73 -14.95 -10.28
N ASN A 18 -12.48 -16.24 -10.45
CA ASN A 18 -13.52 -17.27 -10.39
C ASN A 18 -14.76 -16.96 -11.28
N GLY A 19 -14.55 -16.34 -12.45
CA GLY A 19 -15.62 -15.93 -13.37
C GLY A 19 -16.41 -14.69 -12.95
N GLN A 20 -16.03 -14.03 -11.85
CA GLN A 20 -16.65 -12.78 -11.38
C GLN A 20 -15.80 -11.58 -11.81
N GLU A 21 -16.42 -10.62 -12.48
CA GLU A 21 -15.78 -9.37 -12.87
C GLU A 21 -15.78 -8.38 -11.69
N VAL A 22 -14.61 -7.87 -11.33
CA VAL A 22 -14.43 -6.94 -10.20
C VAL A 22 -13.48 -5.80 -10.54
N GLU A 23 -13.72 -4.64 -9.93
CA GLU A 23 -12.79 -3.51 -9.98
C GLU A 23 -11.61 -3.74 -9.03
N VAL A 24 -10.40 -3.73 -9.58
CA VAL A 24 -9.15 -3.84 -8.82
C VAL A 24 -8.47 -2.47 -8.70
N TRP A 25 -8.59 -1.89 -7.51
CA TRP A 25 -7.95 -0.63 -7.12
C TRP A 25 -6.48 -0.86 -6.67
N PRO A 26 -5.65 0.20 -6.59
CA PRO A 26 -4.39 0.17 -5.85
C PRO A 26 -4.57 -0.39 -4.42
N ARG A 27 -3.65 -1.24 -3.98
CA ARG A 27 -3.76 -1.92 -2.68
C ARG A 27 -3.10 -1.09 -1.58
N ILE A 28 -3.85 -0.15 -1.02
CA ILE A 28 -3.35 0.76 0.02
C ILE A 28 -4.00 0.42 1.35
N VAL A 29 -3.20 0.16 2.37
CA VAL A 29 -3.68 -0.16 3.71
C VAL A 29 -2.78 0.45 4.79
N TRP A 30 -3.37 0.84 5.90
CA TRP A 30 -2.66 1.32 7.07
C TRP A 30 -3.25 0.74 8.35
N LYS A 31 -2.42 0.65 9.40
CA LYS A 31 -2.91 0.35 10.75
C LYS A 31 -3.75 1.53 11.27
N PRO A 32 -4.83 1.31 12.05
CA PRO A 32 -5.64 2.39 12.59
C PRO A 32 -4.83 3.46 13.36
N LYS A 33 -3.73 3.07 14.01
CA LYS A 33 -2.82 4.01 14.69
C LYS A 33 -2.20 5.08 13.78
N TRP A 34 -2.18 4.84 12.47
CA TRP A 34 -1.74 5.85 11.49
C TRP A 34 -2.81 6.91 11.26
N ALA A 35 -4.07 6.53 11.04
CA ALA A 35 -5.15 7.48 10.84
C ALA A 35 -6.51 6.82 11.11
N VAL A 36 -7.30 7.43 11.97
CA VAL A 36 -8.68 7.00 12.26
C VAL A 36 -9.68 7.96 11.60
N ILE A 37 -9.39 9.26 11.60
CA ILE A 37 -10.25 10.29 11.02
C ILE A 37 -9.59 10.97 9.82
N PHE A 38 -10.40 11.62 8.98
CA PHE A 38 -9.92 12.26 7.75
C PHE A 38 -8.83 13.32 8.01
N SER A 39 -8.93 14.08 9.10
CA SER A 39 -7.92 15.07 9.47
C SER A 39 -6.56 14.46 9.81
N ASP A 40 -6.50 13.20 10.27
CA ASP A 40 -5.23 12.51 10.48
C ASP A 40 -4.54 12.24 9.16
N VAL A 41 -5.30 11.76 8.16
CA VAL A 41 -4.78 11.53 6.82
C VAL A 41 -4.29 12.84 6.20
N LYS A 42 -5.11 13.90 6.29
CA LYS A 42 -4.76 15.20 5.71
C LYS A 42 -3.50 15.82 6.34
N ARG A 43 -3.25 15.59 7.63
CA ARG A 43 -2.04 16.07 8.33
C ARG A 43 -0.79 15.25 7.98
N LYS A 44 -0.94 14.00 7.53
CA LYS A 44 0.18 13.08 7.23
C LYS A 44 0.47 12.93 5.75
N LEU A 45 -0.26 13.66 4.91
CA LEU A 45 -0.09 13.70 3.47
C LEU A 45 0.30 15.13 3.07
N GLU A 46 1.55 15.29 2.67
CA GLU A 46 2.17 16.56 2.26
C GLU A 46 2.65 16.45 0.80
N GLY A 47 2.82 17.59 0.14
CA GLY A 47 3.29 17.63 -1.24
C GLY A 47 2.35 16.96 -2.26
N SER A 48 2.84 16.84 -3.50
CA SER A 48 2.11 16.16 -4.58
C SER A 48 2.37 14.66 -4.53
N CYS A 49 1.45 13.90 -3.96
CA CYS A 49 1.56 12.44 -3.87
C CYS A 49 0.81 11.74 -5.02
N SER A 50 1.41 10.71 -5.61
CA SER A 50 0.81 9.86 -6.63
C SER A 50 1.03 8.36 -6.35
N VAL A 51 0.03 7.54 -6.67
CA VAL A 51 0.08 6.09 -6.54
C VAL A 51 -0.52 5.46 -7.81
N THR A 52 0.28 4.70 -8.57
CA THR A 52 -0.20 4.06 -9.80
C THR A 52 -1.19 2.93 -9.52
N GLN A 53 -1.94 2.52 -10.54
CA GLN A 53 -2.98 1.49 -10.43
C GLN A 53 -2.44 0.16 -9.86
N ARG A 54 -1.24 -0.24 -10.30
CA ARG A 54 -0.59 -1.51 -9.89
C ARG A 54 0.06 -1.46 -8.52
N SER A 55 0.11 -0.30 -7.87
CA SER A 55 0.88 -0.14 -6.64
C SER A 55 0.24 -0.78 -5.42
N SER A 56 1.09 -1.07 -4.44
CA SER A 56 0.71 -1.54 -3.11
C SER A 56 1.42 -0.71 -2.04
N MET A 57 0.71 -0.25 -1.02
CA MET A 57 1.30 0.55 0.06
C MET A 57 0.79 0.07 1.41
N VAL A 58 1.72 -0.19 2.34
CA VAL A 58 1.41 -0.66 3.68
C VAL A 58 2.07 0.23 4.72
N ILE A 59 1.27 0.84 5.60
CA ILE A 59 1.75 1.75 6.65
C ILE A 59 1.50 1.14 8.04
N LYS A 60 2.58 0.97 8.80
CA LYS A 60 2.60 0.32 10.13
C LYS A 60 3.30 1.21 11.16
N GLY A 61 2.77 2.40 11.44
CA GLY A 61 3.37 3.36 12.37
C GLY A 61 2.40 4.51 12.62
N CYS A 62 2.43 5.13 13.81
CA CYS A 62 1.62 6.32 14.06
C CYS A 62 2.27 7.57 13.44
N ASN A 63 3.59 7.70 13.54
CA ASN A 63 4.32 8.91 13.12
C ASN A 63 4.99 8.76 11.75
N ILE A 64 4.25 8.25 10.76
CA ILE A 64 4.69 8.15 9.37
C ILE A 64 4.04 9.27 8.56
N PHE A 65 4.83 10.07 7.87
CA PHE A 65 4.41 11.18 7.03
C PHE A 65 4.79 10.88 5.58
N ILE A 66 3.84 11.04 4.66
CA ILE A 66 4.05 10.85 3.22
C ILE A 66 4.14 12.24 2.60
N ASP A 67 5.28 12.57 2.03
CA ASP A 67 5.57 13.90 1.48
C ASP A 67 6.11 13.78 0.05
N GLY A 68 5.32 14.22 -0.94
CA GLY A 68 5.75 14.20 -2.34
C GLY A 68 6.08 12.81 -2.90
N LEU A 69 5.45 11.75 -2.38
CA LEU A 69 5.69 10.37 -2.82
C LEU A 69 5.09 10.08 -4.19
N SER A 70 5.88 9.55 -5.12
CA SER A 70 5.41 8.93 -6.37
C SER A 70 5.65 7.43 -6.33
N LEU A 71 4.58 6.64 -6.22
CA LEU A 71 4.67 5.18 -6.03
C LEU A 71 4.20 4.41 -7.26
N ASP A 72 5.13 3.71 -7.91
CA ASP A 72 4.89 2.72 -8.96
C ASP A 72 5.52 1.36 -8.60
N GLY A 73 4.85 0.59 -7.75
CA GLY A 73 5.39 -0.63 -7.15
C GLY A 73 4.82 -0.91 -5.77
N ALA A 74 5.59 -1.57 -4.92
CA ALA A 74 5.23 -1.84 -3.53
C ALA A 74 6.12 -1.09 -2.54
N LEU A 75 5.49 -0.54 -1.51
CA LEU A 75 6.11 0.16 -0.40
C LEU A 75 5.53 -0.35 0.93
N VAL A 76 6.41 -0.75 1.85
CA VAL A 76 6.05 -1.15 3.21
C VAL A 76 6.85 -0.31 4.19
N VAL A 77 6.18 0.46 5.04
CA VAL A 77 6.85 1.29 6.06
C VAL A 77 6.30 0.94 7.42
N GLY A 78 7.18 0.57 8.34
CA GLY A 78 6.88 0.28 9.73
C GLY A 78 7.73 1.10 10.68
N ALA A 79 7.13 1.57 11.76
CA ALA A 79 7.79 2.36 12.78
C ALA A 79 7.18 2.07 14.16
N ILE A 80 8.03 2.04 15.18
CA ILE A 80 7.59 2.14 16.58
C ILE A 80 7.02 3.55 16.84
N ASP A 81 6.37 3.74 17.98
CA ASP A 81 5.64 4.98 18.23
C ASP A 81 6.59 6.15 18.53
N GLU A 82 7.79 5.86 19.01
CA GLU A 82 8.88 6.80 19.28
C GLU A 82 9.70 7.18 18.04
N ALA A 83 9.38 6.59 16.88
CA ALA A 83 10.05 6.87 15.61
C ALA A 83 9.15 7.72 14.69
N GLU A 84 9.66 8.86 14.25
CA GLU A 84 9.05 9.71 13.23
C GLU A 84 9.71 9.42 11.88
N VAL A 85 8.93 9.10 10.86
CA VAL A 85 9.43 8.71 9.54
C VAL A 85 8.78 9.57 8.46
N ARG A 86 9.59 10.30 7.70
CA ARG A 86 9.17 10.94 6.46
C ARG A 86 9.45 10.03 5.28
N VAL A 87 8.47 9.85 4.40
CA VAL A 87 8.57 9.03 3.20
C VAL A 87 8.40 9.95 2.00
N GLU A 88 9.45 10.06 1.19
CA GLU A 88 9.52 11.01 0.08
C GLU A 88 10.20 10.39 -1.15
N GLY A 89 10.01 11.02 -2.31
CA GLY A 89 10.66 10.63 -3.56
C GLY A 89 9.86 9.64 -4.42
N SER A 90 10.54 8.97 -5.35
CA SER A 90 9.90 8.10 -6.35
C SER A 90 10.30 6.64 -6.17
N VAL A 91 9.34 5.78 -5.82
CA VAL A 91 9.54 4.34 -5.67
C VAL A 91 9.11 3.64 -6.96
N GLN A 92 10.04 2.99 -7.64
CA GLN A 92 9.76 2.15 -8.81
C GLN A 92 10.31 0.75 -8.61
N ASN A 93 9.44 -0.25 -8.57
CA ASN A 93 9.83 -1.65 -8.44
C ASN A 93 8.76 -2.58 -9.03
N LYS A 94 9.06 -3.89 -9.14
CA LYS A 94 8.14 -4.90 -9.70
C LYS A 94 6.85 -5.04 -8.89
N GLY A 95 6.86 -4.62 -7.62
CA GLY A 95 5.69 -4.55 -6.76
C GLY A 95 5.09 -5.92 -6.45
N TRP A 96 3.79 -5.91 -6.16
CA TRP A 96 3.02 -7.11 -5.86
C TRP A 96 1.99 -7.37 -6.95
N VAL A 97 1.78 -8.65 -7.28
CA VAL A 97 0.89 -9.08 -8.36
C VAL A 97 -0.23 -9.94 -7.79
N LEU A 98 -1.44 -9.78 -8.32
CA LEU A 98 -2.54 -10.70 -8.07
C LEU A 98 -2.44 -11.85 -9.06
N GLU A 99 -2.27 -13.07 -8.55
CA GLU A 99 -2.25 -14.28 -9.36
C GLU A 99 -3.57 -15.01 -9.18
N ASN A 100 -4.22 -15.35 -10.30
CA ASN A 100 -5.46 -16.13 -10.28
C ASN A 100 -5.26 -17.48 -9.61
N VAL A 101 -6.25 -17.88 -8.82
CA VAL A 101 -6.32 -19.19 -8.17
C VAL A 101 -7.69 -19.78 -8.46
N ASP A 102 -7.72 -21.01 -9.00
CA ASP A 102 -8.98 -21.72 -9.21
C ASP A 102 -9.56 -22.16 -7.85
N TYR A 103 -10.86 -21.95 -7.64
CA TYR A 103 -11.54 -22.39 -6.42
C TYR A 103 -11.46 -23.91 -6.18
N LYS A 104 -11.21 -24.71 -7.24
CA LYS A 104 -11.02 -26.16 -7.19
C LYS A 104 -9.58 -26.58 -6.87
N ASP A 105 -8.60 -25.67 -6.91
CA ASP A 105 -7.20 -26.01 -6.65
C ASP A 105 -6.95 -26.20 -5.15
N THR A 106 -7.13 -27.43 -4.67
CA THR A 106 -6.97 -27.82 -3.26
C THR A 106 -5.55 -27.73 -2.72
N SER A 107 -4.55 -27.35 -3.54
CA SER A 107 -3.20 -27.03 -3.05
C SER A 107 -3.18 -25.72 -2.26
N HIS A 108 -4.20 -24.87 -2.43
CA HIS A 108 -4.35 -23.61 -1.74
C HIS A 108 -5.40 -23.69 -0.60
N PRO A 109 -5.16 -22.98 0.52
CA PRO A 109 -6.15 -22.82 1.59
C PRO A 109 -7.49 -22.28 1.06
N GLU A 110 -8.58 -22.65 1.72
CA GLU A 110 -9.93 -22.28 1.31
C GLU A 110 -10.10 -20.77 1.17
N GLU A 111 -9.53 -19.97 2.08
CA GLU A 111 -9.62 -18.51 2.05
C GLU A 111 -8.96 -17.88 0.82
N ILE A 112 -8.03 -18.58 0.16
CA ILE A 112 -7.42 -18.16 -1.12
C ILE A 112 -8.29 -18.62 -2.29
N ARG A 113 -8.78 -19.86 -2.24
CA ARG A 113 -9.63 -20.45 -3.28
C ARG A 113 -10.94 -19.68 -3.46
N ILE A 114 -11.62 -19.32 -2.37
CA ILE A 114 -12.92 -18.64 -2.43
C ILE A 114 -12.82 -17.21 -3.01
N ARG A 115 -11.69 -16.51 -2.82
CA ARG A 115 -11.48 -15.16 -3.38
C ARG A 115 -10.97 -15.18 -4.82
N GLY A 116 -10.46 -16.33 -5.28
CA GLY A 116 -10.02 -16.54 -6.66
C GLY A 116 -8.65 -15.96 -7.02
N PHE A 117 -7.87 -15.50 -6.02
CA PHE A 117 -6.51 -15.02 -6.24
C PHE A 117 -5.63 -15.09 -4.99
N LYS A 118 -4.32 -15.10 -5.21
CA LYS A 118 -3.29 -14.87 -4.19
C LYS A 118 -2.45 -13.65 -4.53
N ILE A 119 -1.81 -13.07 -3.51
CA ILE A 119 -0.89 -11.93 -3.69
C ILE A 119 0.53 -12.50 -3.76
N ASN A 120 1.20 -12.35 -4.90
CA ASN A 120 2.61 -12.63 -5.06
C ASN A 120 3.44 -11.35 -4.82
N ARG A 121 4.34 -11.38 -3.84
CA ARG A 121 5.17 -10.22 -3.46
C ARG A 121 6.53 -10.30 -4.16
N ILE A 122 6.57 -9.83 -5.40
CA ILE A 122 7.77 -9.94 -6.26
C ILE A 122 8.89 -9.03 -5.74
N GLU A 123 8.56 -7.79 -5.41
CA GLU A 123 9.52 -6.80 -4.94
C GLU A 123 8.81 -5.74 -4.10
N GLN A 124 9.54 -5.13 -3.15
CA GLN A 124 9.05 -4.00 -2.37
C GLN A 124 10.22 -3.16 -1.83
N LEU A 125 10.01 -1.86 -1.68
CA LEU A 125 10.82 -1.05 -0.79
C LEU A 125 10.28 -1.23 0.63
N GLU A 126 11.14 -1.61 1.58
CA GLU A 126 10.76 -1.79 2.98
C GLU A 126 11.63 -0.95 3.92
N GLY A 127 10.99 -0.14 4.75
CA GLY A 127 11.64 0.58 5.84
C GLY A 127 11.03 0.18 7.19
N ASN A 128 11.83 -0.39 8.08
CA ASN A 128 11.40 -0.77 9.43
C ASN A 128 12.24 -0.03 10.48
N PHE A 129 11.62 0.89 11.19
CA PHE A 129 12.26 1.79 12.15
C PHE A 129 11.92 1.35 13.58
N GLY A 130 12.78 0.50 14.13
CA GLY A 130 12.62 -0.12 15.45
C GLY A 130 13.27 0.65 16.60
N GLU A 131 13.95 1.76 16.31
CA GLU A 131 14.67 2.59 17.27
C GLU A 131 14.00 3.98 17.32
N PRO A 132 13.99 4.66 18.48
CA PRO A 132 13.51 6.04 18.57
C PRO A 132 14.33 6.98 17.70
N GLY A 133 13.68 7.95 17.05
CA GLY A 133 14.39 8.94 16.25
C GLY A 133 13.56 9.53 15.13
N LYS A 134 14.23 10.37 14.34
CA LYS A 134 13.67 10.95 13.10
C LYS A 134 14.38 10.35 11.91
N TYR A 135 13.61 9.82 10.98
CA TYR A 135 14.10 9.13 9.81
C TYR A 135 13.48 9.70 8.55
N THR A 136 14.22 9.59 7.46
CA THR A 136 13.69 9.81 6.12
C THR A 136 13.94 8.56 5.31
N LEU A 137 12.86 7.96 4.79
CA LEU A 137 12.93 6.90 3.81
C LEU A 137 12.87 7.53 2.43
N LYS A 138 14.00 7.51 1.72
CA LYS A 138 14.08 7.83 0.30
C LYS A 138 14.45 6.57 -0.49
N PRO A 139 13.78 6.26 -1.61
CA PRO A 139 14.20 5.23 -2.55
C PRO A 139 15.57 5.52 -3.19
#